data_AF-A0A965FWI9-F1
#
_entry.id   AF-A0A965FWI9-F1
#
_cell.length_a   1.000
_cell.length_b   1.000
_cell.length_c   1.000
_cell.angle_alpha   90.00
_cell.angle_beta   90.00
_cell.angle_gamma   90.00
#
_symmetry.space_group_name_H-M   'P 1'
#
loop_
_entity.id
_entity.type
_entity.pdbx_description
1 polymer ?
#
loop_
_entity_poly.entity_id
_entity_poly.type
_entity_poly.pdbx_seq_one_letter_code
_entity_poly.pdbx_strand_id
1 'polypeptide(L)' 'MNKFISFTLTVLAGLCSAGVFAASAEWKPEKPIEIIVGTGVGGGQDKSARTVQRILQEKKLVEQPVTVVNKPGGGG' A
#
# COMPACT_ATOMS: atom_id res chain seq x y z
N MET A 1 -46.79 -21.43 30.70
CA MET A 1 -45.95 -20.72 31.68
C MET A 1 -44.56 -20.46 31.07
N ASN A 2 -44.51 -19.90 29.85
CA ASN A 2 -43.31 -19.98 28.99
C ASN A 2 -42.96 -18.65 28.30
N LYS A 3 -43.59 -17.53 28.69
CA LYS A 3 -43.32 -16.21 28.09
C LYS A 3 -42.32 -15.34 28.86
N PHE A 4 -41.86 -15.81 30.03
CA PHE A 4 -40.91 -15.06 30.86
C PHE A 4 -39.43 -15.32 30.54
N ILE A 5 -39.10 -16.36 29.77
CA ILE A 5 -37.69 -16.71 29.44
C ILE A 5 -37.19 -15.94 28.20
N SER A 6 -38.09 -15.41 27.37
CA SER A 6 -37.71 -14.74 26.11
C SER A 6 -37.25 -13.28 26.30
N PHE A 7 -37.50 -12.65 27.46
CA PHE A 7 -37.25 -11.22 27.65
C PHE A 7 -35.82 -10.90 28.10
N THR A 8 -35.11 -11.86 28.67
CA THR A 8 -33.77 -11.65 29.25
C THR A 8 -32.61 -11.88 28.27
N LEU A 9 -32.89 -12.33 27.04
CA LEU A 9 -31.85 -12.53 26.01
C LEU A 9 -31.65 -11.30 25.11
N THR A 10 -32.43 -10.23 25.29
CA THR A 10 -32.36 -9.04 24.41
C THR A 10 -31.38 -7.98 24.94
N VAL A 11 -30.86 -8.10 26.17
CA VAL A 11 -30.03 -7.05 26.79
C VAL A 11 -28.51 -7.27 26.62
N LEU A 12 -28.06 -8.43 26.14
CA LEU A 12 -26.61 -8.68 25.93
C LEU A 12 -26.13 -8.43 24.48
N ALA A 13 -27.04 -8.09 23.56
CA ALA A 13 -26.69 -7.74 22.17
C ALA A 13 -26.23 -6.28 21.99
N GLY A 14 -26.16 -5.49 23.06
CA GLY A 14 -25.88 -4.05 23.01
C GLY A 14 -24.44 -3.63 23.33
N LEU A 15 -23.53 -4.55 23.64
CA LEU A 15 -22.17 -4.22 24.10
C LEU A 15 -21.07 -4.71 23.15
N CYS A 16 -21.37 -4.82 21.86
CA CYS A 16 -20.34 -4.69 20.83
C CYS A 16 -20.38 -3.26 20.34
N SER A 17 -20.02 -2.32 21.23
CA SER A 17 -19.70 -0.95 20.84
C SER A 17 -18.65 -1.04 19.75
N ALA A 18 -19.13 -0.79 18.53
CA ALA A 18 -18.34 -0.77 17.32
C ALA A 18 -17.09 0.05 17.58
N GLY A 19 -15.95 -0.63 17.67
CA GLY A 19 -14.69 -0.01 17.34
C GLY A 19 -14.81 0.40 15.89
N VAL A 20 -15.19 1.66 15.66
CA VAL A 20 -15.04 2.31 14.36
C VAL A 20 -13.54 2.41 14.17
N PHE A 21 -12.94 1.33 13.68
CA PHE A 21 -11.67 1.42 13.00
C PHE A 21 -11.94 2.36 11.83
N ALA A 22 -11.54 3.61 11.98
CA ALA A 22 -11.47 4.53 10.85
C ALA A 22 -10.58 3.83 9.82
N ALA A 23 -11.19 3.34 8.75
CA ALA A 23 -10.46 2.79 7.62
C ALA A 23 -9.57 3.93 7.10
N SER A 24 -8.28 3.87 7.41
CA SER A 24 -7.31 4.75 6.76
C SER A 24 -7.42 4.47 5.27
N ALA A 25 -7.65 5.51 4.47
CA ALA A 25 -7.59 5.36 3.03
C ALA A 25 -6.23 4.74 2.67
N GLU A 26 -6.26 3.59 1.99
CA GLU A 26 -5.06 2.93 1.50
C GLU A 26 -4.33 3.93 0.59
N TRP A 27 -3.11 4.31 0.97
CA TRP A 27 -2.35 5.26 0.18
C TRP A 27 -1.92 4.60 -1.13
N LYS A 28 -2.09 5.33 -2.24
CA LYS A 28 -1.67 4.90 -3.57
C LYS A 28 -1.11 6.06 -4.39
N PRO A 29 -0.11 5.82 -5.25
CA PRO A 29 0.42 6.84 -6.13
C PRO A 29 -0.64 7.27 -7.15
N GLU A 30 -0.82 8.58 -7.29
CA GLU A 30 -1.75 9.20 -8.25
C GLU A 30 -1.04 9.74 -9.50
N LYS A 31 0.30 9.72 -9.50
CA LYS A 31 1.17 10.26 -10.55
C LYS A 31 2.21 9.23 -10.98
N PRO A 32 2.78 9.36 -12.19
CA PRO A 32 3.94 8.60 -12.61
C PRO A 32 5.06 8.59 -11.56
N ILE A 33 5.69 7.43 -11.40
CA ILE A 33 6.75 7.21 -10.42
C ILE A 33 8.10 7.31 -11.14
N GLU A 34 8.97 8.18 -10.64
CA GLU A 34 10.37 8.29 -11.09
C GLU A 34 11.29 7.70 -10.02
N ILE A 35 12.06 6.69 -10.40
CA ILE A 35 13.14 6.13 -9.57
C ILE A 35 14.43 6.85 -9.96
N ILE A 36 14.92 7.71 -9.07
CA ILE A 36 16.14 8.47 -9.31
C ILE A 36 17.35 7.63 -8.93
N VAL A 37 18.30 7.50 -9.84
CA VAL A 37 19.54 6.73 -9.66
C VAL A 37 20.73 7.67 -9.75
N GLY A 38 21.56 7.71 -8.70
CA GLY A 38 22.74 8.57 -8.62
C GLY A 38 23.93 8.11 -9.47
N THR A 39 23.89 6.89 -10.01
CA THR A 39 24.92 6.35 -10.91
C THR A 39 24.57 6.54 -12.38
N GLY A 40 25.60 6.49 -13.24
CA GLY A 40 25.41 6.35 -14.68
C GLY A 40 24.59 5.10 -15.05
N VAL A 41 24.06 5.13 -16.28
CA VAL A 41 23.30 4.02 -16.88
C VAL A 41 24.13 2.74 -16.85
N GLY A 42 23.51 1.61 -16.52
CA GLY A 42 24.18 0.31 -16.50
C GLY A 42 25.01 0.02 -15.24
N GLY A 43 25.17 0.98 -14.32
CA GLY A 43 25.79 0.76 -13.01
C GLY A 43 24.97 -0.17 -12.09
N GLY A 44 25.55 -0.60 -10.97
CA GLY A 44 24.87 -1.51 -10.02
C GLY A 44 23.53 -0.96 -9.53
N GLN A 45 23.47 0.32 -9.19
CA GLN A 45 22.23 0.98 -8.74
C GLN A 45 21.17 1.02 -9.86
N ASP A 46 21.56 1.29 -11.11
CA ASP A 46 20.66 1.29 -12.27
C ASP A 46 20.05 -0.10 -12.52
N LYS A 47 20.88 -1.15 -12.46
CA LYS A 47 20.40 -2.53 -12.61
C LYS A 47 19.41 -2.93 -11.51
N SER A 48 19.68 -2.54 -10.27
CA SER A 48 18.78 -2.75 -9.14
C SER A 48 17.47 -1.98 -9.32
N ALA A 49 17.53 -0.69 -9.69
CA ALA A 49 16.36 0.14 -9.93
C ALA A 49 15.46 -0.42 -11.05
N ARG A 50 16.04 -0.87 -12.16
CA ARG A 50 15.31 -1.53 -13.25
C ARG A 50 14.71 -2.87 -12.82
N THR A 51 15.34 -3.57 -11.89
CA THR A 51 14.77 -4.79 -11.31
C THR A 51 13.54 -4.50 -10.46
N VAL A 52 13.61 -3.46 -9.62
CA VAL A 52 12.45 -2.99 -8.84
C VAL A 52 11.33 -2.53 -9.77
N GLN A 53 11.64 -1.71 -10.78
CA GLN A 53 10.68 -1.26 -11.80
C GLN A 53 9.96 -2.45 -12.43
N ARG A 54 10.70 -3.46 -12.90
CA ARG A 54 10.13 -4.66 -13.51
C ARG A 54 9.23 -5.43 -12.54
N ILE A 55 9.63 -5.61 -11.28
CA ILE A 55 8.80 -6.29 -10.27
C ILE A 55 7.50 -5.52 -10.01
N LEU A 56 7.57 -4.19 -9.89
CA LEU A 56 6.39 -3.34 -9.70
C LEU A 56 5.39 -3.50 -10.85
N GLN A 57 5.89 -3.59 -12.08
CA GLN A 57 5.08 -3.75 -13.30
C GLN A 57 4.53 -5.17 -13.46
N GLU A 58 5.38 -6.20 -13.36
CA GLU A 58 5.01 -7.61 -13.54
C GLU A 58 3.99 -8.07 -12.51
N LYS A 59 4.17 -7.65 -11.25
CA LYS A 59 3.26 -7.99 -10.16
C LYS A 59 2.07 -7.02 -10.03
N LYS A 60 1.97 -6.02 -10.91
CA LYS A 60 0.90 -5.00 -10.90
C LYS A 60 0.71 -4.37 -9.52
N LEU A 61 1.83 -4.05 -8.84
CA LEU A 61 1.81 -3.49 -7.48
C LEU A 61 1.45 -2.01 -7.47
N VAL A 62 1.55 -1.36 -8.62
CA VAL A 62 1.18 0.04 -8.83
C VAL A 62 0.43 0.17 -10.15
N GLU A 63 -0.58 1.05 -10.16
CA GLU A 63 -1.34 1.38 -11.37
C GLU A 63 -0.60 2.40 -12.25
N GLN A 64 0.25 3.22 -11.62
CA GLN A 64 0.95 4.31 -12.27
C GLN A 64 2.19 3.82 -13.02
N PRO A 65 2.54 4.46 -14.16
CA PRO A 65 3.76 4.12 -14.88
C PRO A 65 5.00 4.42 -14.02
N VAL A 66 5.98 3.53 -14.10
CA VAL A 66 7.25 3.62 -13.36
C VAL A 66 8.40 3.76 -14.34
N THR A 67 9.28 4.74 -14.10
CA THR A 67 10.45 5.02 -14.94
C THR A 67 11.70 5.17 -14.08
N VAL A 68 12.87 4.79 -14.64
CA VAL A 68 14.17 4.98 -14.00
C VAL A 68 14.87 6.15 -14.67
N VAL A 69 15.30 7.14 -13.87
CA VAL A 69 15.99 8.34 -14.33
C VAL A 69 17.35 8.43 -13.66
N ASN A 70 18.41 8.31 -14.45
CA ASN A 70 19.78 8.48 -13.97
C ASN A 70 20.12 9.97 -13.88
N LYS A 71 20.50 10.43 -12.69
CA LYS A 71 21.00 11.79 -12.45
C LYS A 71 22.41 11.70 -11.84
N PRO A 72 23.44 11.39 -12.67
CA PRO A 72 24.80 11.27 -12.19
C PRO A 72 25.39 12.63 -11.82
N GLY A 73 26.13 12.67 -10.71
CA GLY A 73 26.75 13.89 -10.17
C GLY A 73 26.25 14.17 -8.75
N GLY A 74 27.13 14.03 -7.77
CA GLY A 74 26.78 14.12 -6.34
C GLY A 74 27.42 13.07 -5.42
N GLY A 75 28.27 12.18 -5.94
CA GLY A 75 29.03 11.24 -5.11
C GLY A 75 28.34 9.92 -4.76
N GLY A 76 27.34 9.48 -5.54
CA GLY A 76 26.69 8.17 -5.39
C GLY A 76 25.31 8.24 -4.78
#